data_AF-A0AAN0P5D8-F1
#
_entry.id   AF-A0AAN0P5D8-F1
#
_cell.length_a   1.000
_cell.length_b   1.000
_cell.length_c   1.000
_cell.angle_alpha   90.00
_cell.angle_beta   90.00
_cell.angle_gamma   90.00
#
_symmetry.space_group_name_H-M   'P 1'
#
loop_
_entity.id
_entity.type
_entity.pdbx_description
1 polymer ?
#
loop_
_entity_poly.entity_id
_entity_poly.type
_entity_poly.pdbx_seq_one_letter_code
_entity_poly.pdbx_strand_id
1 'polypeptide(L)'
;MANPKAHNITQFQKLKFFSLLETVSLLLLVAIAVPLKYFNGWDTGVHFMGPIHGLTFFTYIWFAVQTIADSKWTPLEILRLVVITLIPFGVYFNLSFIKNKIAKLDETQSS
;
A
#
# COMPACT_ATOMS: atom_id res chain seq x y z
N MET A 1 21.07 0.87 21.52
CA MET A 1 20.42 -0.42 21.25
C MET A 1 18.96 -0.11 20.90
N ALA A 2 18.56 -0.19 19.63
CA ALA A 2 17.21 0.15 19.21
C ALA A 2 16.23 -0.93 19.70
N ASN A 3 15.11 -0.52 20.30
CA ASN A 3 14.06 -1.44 20.75
C ASN A 3 13.40 -2.09 19.51
N PRO A 4 13.47 -3.43 19.35
CA PRO A 4 12.90 -4.11 18.18
C PRO A 4 11.40 -3.86 18.02
N LYS A 5 10.64 -3.67 19.11
CA LYS A 5 9.21 -3.30 19.03
C LYS A 5 8.97 -1.92 18.44
N ALA A 6 9.85 -0.95 18.72
CA ALA A 6 9.67 0.42 18.22
C ALA A 6 9.92 0.53 16.71
N HIS A 7 10.78 -0.35 16.16
CA HIS A 7 11.03 -0.44 14.73
C HIS A 7 9.77 -0.89 13.98
N ASN A 8 9.13 -1.97 14.42
CA ASN A 8 7.95 -2.56 13.78
C ASN A 8 6.75 -1.60 13.72
N ILE A 9 6.50 -0.84 14.80
CA ILE A 9 5.40 0.14 14.86
C ILE A 9 5.60 1.27 13.84
N THR A 10 6.84 1.77 13.73
CA THR A 10 7.17 2.88 12.83
C THR A 10 7.02 2.47 11.37
N GLN A 11 7.46 1.26 11.01
CA GLN A 11 7.35 0.74 9.64
C GLN A 11 5.89 0.50 9.26
N PHE A 12 5.08 -0.03 10.18
CA PHE A 12 3.64 -0.18 9.98
C PHE A 12 2.94 1.16 9.74
N GLN A 13 3.24 2.21 10.52
CA GLN A 13 2.66 3.54 10.31
C GLN A 13 3.00 4.13 8.93
N LYS A 14 4.26 3.98 8.49
CA LYS A 14 4.67 4.39 7.14
C LYS A 14 3.92 3.61 6.06
N LEU A 15 3.81 2.29 6.21
CA LEU A 15 3.07 1.44 5.29
C LEU A 15 1.60 1.88 5.18
N LYS A 16 0.93 2.18 6.31
CA LYS A 16 -0.44 2.71 6.29
C LYS A 16 -0.54 4.02 5.54
N PHE A 17 0.40 4.95 5.78
CA PHE A 17 0.41 6.26 5.13
C PHE A 17 0.57 6.15 3.61
N PHE A 18 1.58 5.40 3.15
CA PHE A 18 1.81 5.21 1.71
C PHE A 18 0.72 4.39 1.03
N SER A 19 0.13 3.42 1.73
CA SER A 19 -1.01 2.66 1.22
C SER A 19 -2.23 3.57 1.03
N LEU A 20 -2.50 4.50 1.97
CA LEU A 20 -3.56 5.49 1.81
C LEU A 20 -3.29 6.45 0.64
N LEU A 21 -2.05 6.94 0.51
CA LEU A 21 -1.67 7.83 -0.60
C LEU A 21 -1.83 7.16 -1.95
N GLU A 22 -1.41 5.90 -2.07
CA GLU A 22 -1.57 5.10 -3.30
C GLU A 22 -3.06 4.95 -3.66
N THR A 23 -3.91 4.62 -2.68
CA THR A 23 -5.33 4.39 -2.96
C THR A 23 -6.04 5.68 -3.31
N VAL A 24 -5.66 6.79 -2.69
CA VAL A 24 -6.15 8.12 -3.06
C VAL A 24 -5.67 8.51 -4.46
N SER A 25 -4.39 8.26 -4.81
CA SER A 25 -3.86 8.58 -6.13
C SER A 25 -4.49 7.72 -7.23
N LEU A 26 -4.74 6.43 -6.97
CA LEU A 26 -5.48 5.53 -7.85
C LEU A 26 -6.93 5.99 -8.04
N LEU A 27 -7.61 6.36 -6.95
CA LEU A 27 -8.99 6.83 -7.00
C LEU A 27 -9.08 8.15 -7.78
N LEU A 28 -8.18 9.10 -7.56
CA LEU A 28 -8.13 10.35 -8.34
C LEU A 28 -7.84 10.09 -9.82
N LEU A 29 -6.93 9.16 -10.13
CA LEU A 29 -6.62 8.78 -11.50
C LEU A 29 -7.84 8.18 -12.21
N VAL A 30 -8.49 7.19 -11.60
CA VAL A 30 -9.57 6.41 -12.22
C VAL A 30 -10.92 7.14 -12.17
N ALA A 31 -11.23 7.85 -11.09
CA ALA A 31 -12.54 8.51 -10.90
C ALA A 31 -12.57 9.95 -11.42
N ILE A 32 -11.43 10.62 -11.56
CA ILE A 32 -11.38 12.02 -12.05
C ILE A 32 -10.63 12.11 -13.37
N ALA A 33 -9.36 11.73 -13.41
CA ALA A 33 -8.52 11.98 -14.58
C ALA A 33 -9.00 11.22 -15.82
N VAL A 34 -9.37 9.94 -15.66
CA VAL A 34 -9.88 9.11 -16.76
C VAL A 34 -11.24 9.63 -17.27
N PRO A 35 -12.27 9.88 -16.44
CA PRO A 35 -13.52 10.46 -16.91
C PRO A 35 -13.35 11.83 -17.58
N LEU A 36 -12.54 12.75 -17.01
CA LEU A 36 -12.32 14.05 -17.63
C LEU A 36 -11.64 13.95 -19.00
N LYS A 37 -10.73 12.98 -19.16
CA LYS A 37 -10.13 12.68 -20.47
C LYS A 37 -11.20 12.29 -21.49
N TYR A 38 -12.14 11.42 -21.13
CA TYR A 38 -13.19 10.96 -22.05
C TYR A 38 -14.29 12.00 -22.30
N PHE A 39 -14.69 12.78 -21.28
CA PHE A 39 -15.78 13.77 -21.41
C PHE A 39 -15.33 15.10 -22.00
N ASN A 40 -14.11 15.55 -21.71
CA ASN A 40 -13.66 16.90 -22.03
C ASN A 40 -12.37 16.91 -22.88
N GLY A 41 -11.91 15.74 -23.35
CA GLY A 41 -10.67 15.60 -24.12
C GLY A 41 -9.41 16.02 -23.36
N TRP A 42 -9.47 16.15 -22.03
CA TRP A 42 -8.41 16.72 -21.23
C TRP A 42 -7.37 15.67 -20.82
N ASP A 43 -6.46 15.34 -21.74
CA ASP A 43 -5.41 14.34 -21.55
C ASP A 43 -4.36 14.71 -20.48
N THR A 44 -4.22 15.99 -20.17
CA THR A 44 -3.22 16.52 -19.23
C THR A 44 -3.36 15.89 -17.84
N GLY A 45 -4.59 15.65 -17.37
CA GLY A 45 -4.84 15.06 -16.05
C GLY A 45 -4.26 13.65 -15.91
N VAL A 46 -4.46 12.79 -16.92
CA VAL A 46 -3.92 11.42 -16.92
C VAL A 46 -2.40 11.44 -17.11
N HIS A 47 -1.89 12.36 -17.92
CA HIS A 47 -0.46 12.49 -18.19
C HIS A 47 0.37 12.81 -16.94
N PHE A 48 -0.16 13.63 -16.03
CA PHE A 48 0.48 13.91 -14.74
C PHE A 48 0.14 12.87 -13.66
N MET A 49 -1.12 12.45 -13.57
CA MET A 49 -1.54 11.54 -12.51
C MET A 49 -0.99 10.13 -12.67
N GLY A 50 -0.74 9.67 -13.91
CA GLY A 50 -0.15 8.35 -14.18
C GLY A 50 1.21 8.17 -13.50
N PRO A 51 2.21 9.02 -13.80
CA PRO A 51 3.52 8.98 -13.12
C PRO A 51 3.44 9.19 -11.61
N ILE A 52 2.58 10.10 -11.13
CA ILE A 52 2.39 10.34 -9.68
C ILE A 52 1.90 9.06 -9.01
N HIS A 53 0.84 8.44 -9.54
CA HIS A 53 0.31 7.19 -9.02
C HIS A 53 1.36 6.07 -9.08
N GLY A 54 2.05 5.92 -10.21
CA GLY A 54 3.13 4.94 -10.35
C GLY A 54 4.22 5.09 -9.28
N LEU A 55 4.68 6.31 -9.02
CA LEU A 55 5.66 6.59 -7.96
C LEU A 55 5.11 6.25 -6.57
N THR A 56 3.83 6.55 -6.31
CA THR A 56 3.19 6.26 -5.03
C THR A 56 3.09 4.74 -4.81
N PHE A 57 2.71 4.01 -5.85
CA PHE A 57 2.61 2.55 -5.86
C PHE A 57 3.96 1.86 -5.64
N PHE A 58 5.03 2.30 -6.32
CA PHE A 58 6.38 1.79 -6.08
C PHE A 58 6.85 2.07 -4.64
N THR A 59 6.57 3.26 -4.12
CA THR A 59 6.91 3.62 -2.74
C THR A 59 6.17 2.75 -1.73
N TYR A 60 4.88 2.48 -1.97
CA TYR A 60 4.10 1.52 -1.19
C TYR A 60 4.72 0.12 -1.21
N ILE A 61 5.07 -0.41 -2.39
CA ILE A 61 5.73 -1.73 -2.50
C ILE A 61 7.04 -1.75 -1.70
N TRP A 62 7.85 -0.70 -1.78
CA TRP A 62 9.11 -0.61 -1.03
C TRP A 62 8.88 -0.70 0.49
N PHE A 63 7.91 0.04 1.02
CA PHE A 63 7.56 -0.05 2.44
C PHE A 63 6.89 -1.36 2.83
N ALA A 64 6.09 -1.95 1.93
CA ALA A 64 5.48 -3.25 2.14
C ALA A 64 6.57 -4.31 2.30
N VAL A 65 7.56 -4.33 1.38
CA VAL A 65 8.73 -5.22 1.42
C VAL A 65 9.54 -5.02 2.70
N GLN A 66 9.81 -3.78 3.10
CA GLN A 66 10.53 -3.53 4.37
C GLN A 66 9.76 -4.02 5.59
N THR A 67 8.43 -3.87 5.62
CA THR A 67 7.60 -4.29 6.76
C THR A 67 7.52 -5.81 6.87
N ILE A 68 7.62 -6.52 5.76
CA ILE A 68 7.57 -7.99 5.72
C ILE A 68 8.95 -8.66 5.72
N ALA A 69 10.04 -7.93 5.44
CA ALA A 69 11.39 -8.49 5.38
C ALA A 69 11.82 -9.13 6.72
N ASP A 70 11.35 -8.58 7.84
CA ASP A 70 11.61 -9.11 9.18
C ASP A 70 10.62 -10.21 9.62
N SER A 71 9.72 -10.64 8.73
CA SER A 71 8.60 -11.54 9.03
C SER A 71 8.49 -12.68 8.00
N LYS A 72 8.05 -13.87 8.43
CA LYS A 72 7.88 -15.06 7.56
C LYS A 72 6.65 -14.96 6.64
N TRP A 73 6.62 -13.97 5.74
CA TRP A 73 5.54 -13.84 4.75
C TRP A 73 5.83 -14.69 3.52
N THR A 74 4.79 -15.31 2.99
CA THR A 74 4.89 -16.12 1.77
C THR A 74 4.74 -15.23 0.52
N PRO A 75 5.35 -15.59 -0.63
CA PRO A 75 5.20 -14.83 -1.88
C PRO A 75 3.73 -14.63 -2.30
N LEU A 76 2.86 -15.58 -1.97
CA LEU A 76 1.41 -15.49 -2.23
C LEU A 76 0.75 -14.33 -1.45
N GLU A 77 1.19 -14.08 -0.23
CA GLU A 77 0.68 -12.99 0.60
C GLU A 77 1.13 -11.63 0.07
N ILE A 78 2.37 -11.55 -0.43
CA ILE A 78 2.90 -10.35 -1.10
C ILE A 78 2.09 -10.07 -2.36
N LEU A 79 1.88 -11.09 -3.20
CA LEU A 79 1.08 -10.95 -4.41
C LEU A 79 -0.35 -10.50 -4.09
N ARG A 80 -0.96 -11.07 -3.04
CA ARG A 80 -2.28 -10.65 -2.56
C ARG A 80 -2.31 -9.18 -2.15
N LEU A 81 -1.31 -8.70 -1.41
CA LEU A 81 -1.22 -7.29 -1.03
C LEU A 81 -1.20 -6.40 -2.27
N VAL A 82 -0.37 -6.74 -3.27
CA VAL A 82 -0.27 -5.96 -4.51
C VAL A 82 -1.58 -5.97 -5.28
N VAL A 83 -2.18 -7.14 -5.52
CA VAL A 83 -3.44 -7.28 -6.29
C VAL A 83 -4.60 -6.55 -5.62
N ILE A 84 -4.73 -6.66 -4.30
CA ILE A 84 -5.79 -5.95 -3.57
C ILE A 84 -5.59 -4.43 -3.67
N THR A 85 -4.35 -3.95 -3.64
CA THR A 85 -4.05 -2.50 -3.70
C THR A 85 -4.47 -1.88 -5.03
N LEU A 86 -4.42 -2.64 -6.13
CA LEU A 86 -4.90 -2.20 -7.46
C LEU A 86 -6.43 -2.05 -7.55
N ILE A 87 -7.17 -2.54 -6.56
CA ILE A 87 -8.61 -2.36 -6.48
C ILE A 87 -8.86 -1.04 -5.73
N PRO A 88 -9.61 -0.08 -6.30
CA PRO A 88 -10.02 1.10 -5.54
C PRO A 88 -10.75 0.62 -4.27
N PHE A 89 -10.40 1.21 -3.11
CA PHE A 89 -10.82 0.77 -1.76
C PHE A 89 -10.19 -0.53 -1.22
N GLY A 90 -9.28 -1.18 -1.95
CA GLY A 90 -8.59 -2.38 -1.51
C GLY A 90 -7.75 -2.22 -0.23
N VAL A 91 -7.32 -0.98 0.05
CA VAL A 91 -6.64 -0.59 1.30
C VAL A 91 -7.34 -1.11 2.55
N TYR A 92 -8.67 -1.10 2.59
CA TYR A 92 -9.42 -1.52 3.78
C TYR A 92 -9.19 -3.00 4.11
N PHE A 93 -9.14 -3.84 3.08
CA PHE A 93 -8.87 -5.27 3.20
C PHE A 93 -7.40 -5.54 3.54
N ASN A 94 -6.47 -4.82 2.92
CA ASN A 94 -5.03 -4.97 3.18
C ASN A 94 -4.65 -4.55 4.60
N LEU A 95 -5.17 -3.43 5.09
CA LEU A 95 -4.90 -2.97 6.46
C LEU A 95 -5.37 -3.98 7.51
N SER A 96 -6.55 -4.56 7.31
CA SER A 96 -7.10 -5.59 8.20
C SER A 96 -6.23 -6.85 8.19
N PHE A 97 -5.79 -7.29 7.01
CA PHE A 97 -4.93 -8.45 6.86
C PHE A 97 -3.55 -8.24 7.50
N ILE A 98 -2.91 -7.10 7.24
CA ILE A 98 -1.59 -6.77 7.79
C ILE A 98 -1.64 -6.68 9.31
N LYS A 99 -2.66 -6.01 9.88
CA LYS A 99 -2.82 -5.89 11.34
C LYS A 99 -2.94 -7.26 12.00
N ASN A 100 -3.77 -8.15 11.44
CA ASN A 100 -4.01 -9.48 11.99
C ASN A 100 -2.77 -10.38 11.86
N LYS A 101 -2.01 -10.26 10.77
CA LYS A 101 -0.79 -11.03 10.54
C LYS A 101 0.34 -10.58 11.47
N ILE A 102 0.54 -9.27 11.65
CA ILE A 102 1.53 -8.73 12.60
C ILE A 102 1.21 -9.17 14.03
N ALA A 103 -0.05 -9.09 14.46
CA ALA A 103 -0.46 -9.54 15.79
C ALA A 103 -0.13 -11.02 16.05
N LYS A 104 -0.40 -11.91 15.08
CA LYS A 104 -0.05 -13.34 15.18
C LYS A 104 1.45 -13.60 15.22
N LEU A 105 2.23 -12.81 14.48
CA LEU A 105 3.69 -12.95 14.44
C LEU A 105 4.33 -12.50 15.75
N ASP A 106 3.80 -11.44 16.38
CA ASP A 106 4.23 -10.99 17.71
C ASP A 106 3.96 -12.06 18.79
N GLU A 107 2.77 -12.69 18.79
CA GLU A 107 2.43 -13.77 19.73
C GLU A 107 3.38 -14.98 19.59
N THR A 108 3.69 -15.35 18.35
CA THR A 108 4.56 -16.51 18.04
C THR A 108 6.02 -16.26 18.42
N GLN A 109 6.50 -15.02 18.42
CA GLN A 109 7.87 -14.69 18.82
C GLN A 109 8.05 -14.52 20.34
N SER A 110 6.94 -14.44 21.08
CA SER A 110 6.94 -14.33 22.56
C SER A 110 6.75 -15.67 23.29
N SER A 111 6.57 -16.77 22.55
CA SER A 111 6.45 -18.15 23.07
C SER A 111 7.67 -18.97 22.69
#